data_AF-A0A7N2MXH9-F1
#
_entry.id   AF-A0A7N2MXH9-F1
#
_cell.length_a   1.000
_cell.length_b   1.000
_cell.length_c   1.000
_cell.angle_alpha   90.00
_cell.angle_beta   90.00
_cell.angle_gamma   90.00
#
_symmetry.space_group_name_H-M   'P 1'
#
loop_
_entity.id
_entity.type
_entity.pdbx_description
1 polymer ?
#
loop_
_entity_poly.entity_id
_entity_poly.type
_entity_poly.pdbx_seq_one_letter_code
_entity_poly.pdbx_strand_id
1 'polypeptide(L)'
;MNSLGLFIPTNATIGIAINTTNTPASLSHLQLLHFIPPFSNNFTSSGRKKLVLRAQSFGYKSDCDHQLIDLMESEKEVVELNRNLYPDIEPYSTGFLKVSDIHTIYWEQSGNPSGHPVVFLHGGPGGGTSPSNRKFFDPEFYRIILFDQRGSGQSTPHACLEENTTQHLIDDIEKLREHLEIPEWQVFGGSWGSTLALAYSQAHPDKVTGIVLRGIFLVRKKEIDWFYEGGAAAIYPDAWEPFRDLIPENERESFLHAYKKRLNSDDVETQYAAARAWTKWEMMTAHLLPNEENIKRGDDDKFSLAFARIENHYFVNRGFFPSDSFLLDNVDKIRHINTTIVQGRYDVCCPMMSAWDLHKVWPEADFKVVPDAGHSANEPGIAAELVAANERLKNIIKNGL
;
A
#
# COMPACT_ATOMS: atom_id res chain seq x y z
N MET A 1 64.86 25.31 -21.35
CA MET A 1 65.67 24.40 -20.52
C MET A 1 64.69 23.35 -20.04
N ASN A 2 64.64 22.13 -20.59
CA ASN A 2 65.69 21.08 -20.64
C ASN A 2 66.00 20.58 -19.22
N SER A 3 66.00 19.27 -18.92
CA SER A 3 66.09 18.11 -19.81
C SER A 3 65.28 16.88 -19.33
N LEU A 4 65.10 15.89 -20.21
CA LEU A 4 64.59 14.56 -19.86
C LEU A 4 65.63 13.73 -19.08
N GLY A 5 65.18 12.65 -18.45
CA GLY A 5 66.00 11.53 -18.00
C GLY A 5 65.24 10.21 -18.04
N LEU A 6 65.42 9.42 -19.10
CA LEU A 6 65.05 7.99 -19.12
C LEU A 6 66.16 7.17 -18.46
N PHE A 7 65.82 6.04 -17.85
CA PHE A 7 66.64 4.82 -17.98
C PHE A 7 65.82 3.53 -17.69
N ILE A 8 65.93 2.56 -18.59
CA ILE A 8 65.56 1.14 -18.43
C ILE A 8 66.66 0.32 -19.11
N PRO A 9 67.26 -0.66 -18.42
CA PRO A 9 67.30 -2.07 -18.91
C PRO A 9 66.62 -2.99 -17.86
N THR A 10 65.84 -4.03 -18.19
CA THR A 10 66.16 -5.32 -18.84
C THR A 10 67.25 -6.14 -18.08
N ASN A 11 67.23 -7.48 -18.01
CA ASN A 11 66.51 -8.48 -18.82
C ASN A 11 66.43 -9.88 -18.14
N ALA A 12 65.43 -10.70 -18.54
CA ALA A 12 65.56 -12.15 -18.88
C ALA A 12 65.93 -13.24 -17.79
N THR A 13 65.56 -14.55 -17.86
CA THR A 13 64.66 -15.37 -18.73
C THR A 13 64.47 -16.85 -18.27
N ILE A 14 63.40 -17.51 -18.77
CA ILE A 14 63.30 -18.93 -19.28
C ILE A 14 63.14 -20.15 -18.33
N GLY A 15 62.27 -21.09 -18.77
CA GLY A 15 62.22 -22.54 -18.43
C GLY A 15 60.84 -23.03 -17.94
N ILE A 16 59.83 -23.50 -18.70
CA ILE A 16 59.66 -24.31 -19.95
C ILE A 16 59.61 -25.85 -19.75
N ALA A 17 58.40 -26.44 -19.83
CA ALA A 17 57.99 -27.76 -20.42
C ALA A 17 56.50 -28.05 -19.99
N ILE A 18 55.49 -28.41 -20.81
CA ILE A 18 55.31 -29.22 -22.06
C ILE A 18 55.32 -30.74 -21.75
N ASN A 19 54.38 -31.64 -22.12
CA ASN A 19 53.19 -31.63 -23.03
C ASN A 19 51.97 -32.39 -22.37
N THR A 20 50.94 -33.09 -22.94
CA THR A 20 50.61 -33.63 -24.30
C THR A 20 49.08 -33.96 -24.45
N THR A 21 48.47 -33.57 -25.59
CA THR A 21 47.41 -34.24 -26.42
C THR A 21 46.34 -35.23 -25.88
N ASN A 22 45.05 -35.04 -26.21
CA ASN A 22 44.31 -35.77 -27.29
C ASN A 22 42.78 -35.48 -27.39
N THR A 23 42.17 -35.79 -28.55
CA THR A 23 40.72 -35.68 -28.92
C THR A 23 40.38 -36.73 -30.02
N PRO A 24 39.15 -36.86 -30.57
CA PRO A 24 37.77 -36.71 -30.05
C PRO A 24 36.91 -38.01 -30.24
N ALA A 25 35.58 -38.01 -29.97
CA ALA A 25 34.51 -38.46 -30.92
C ALA A 25 33.12 -38.80 -30.31
N SER A 26 32.10 -38.67 -31.16
CA SER A 26 30.79 -39.39 -31.24
C SER A 26 29.59 -39.02 -30.34
N LEU A 27 28.38 -39.30 -30.87
CA LEU A 27 27.06 -39.08 -30.26
C LEU A 27 26.35 -40.41 -29.97
N SER A 28 25.42 -40.42 -29.01
CA SER A 28 24.21 -41.25 -29.05
C SER A 28 23.12 -40.72 -28.10
N HIS A 29 21.88 -41.18 -28.28
CA HIS A 29 20.71 -40.69 -27.52
C HIS A 29 20.67 -41.23 -26.08
N LEU A 30 20.11 -40.45 -25.15
CA LEU A 30 19.37 -40.98 -24.01
C LEU A 30 17.86 -40.75 -24.21
N GLN A 31 17.07 -41.81 -24.09
CA GLN A 31 15.61 -41.74 -24.02
C GLN A 31 15.17 -41.75 -22.55
N LEU A 32 14.39 -40.77 -22.10
CA LEU A 32 13.75 -40.83 -20.79
C LEU A 32 12.48 -41.69 -20.86
N LEU A 33 12.55 -42.89 -20.27
CA LEU A 33 11.40 -43.77 -20.05
C LEU A 33 10.39 -43.12 -19.10
N HIS A 34 9.27 -42.65 -19.64
CA HIS A 34 8.09 -42.29 -18.86
C HIS A 34 7.30 -43.55 -18.51
N PHE A 35 7.10 -43.82 -17.22
CA PHE A 35 6.14 -44.83 -16.75
C PHE A 35 4.82 -44.15 -16.38
N ILE A 36 3.78 -44.39 -17.19
CA ILE A 36 2.40 -43.96 -16.92
C ILE A 36 1.50 -45.20 -16.95
N PRO A 37 0.91 -45.63 -15.82
CA PRO A 37 -0.15 -46.64 -15.82
C PRO A 37 -1.50 -45.97 -16.18
N PRO A 38 -2.26 -46.50 -17.16
CA PRO A 38 -3.57 -45.95 -17.51
C PRO A 38 -4.66 -46.42 -16.54
N PHE A 39 -5.52 -45.50 -16.09
CA PHE A 39 -6.80 -45.85 -15.45
C PHE A 39 -7.92 -45.88 -16.49
N SER A 40 -8.54 -47.05 -16.66
CA SER A 40 -9.70 -47.27 -17.54
C SER A 40 -11.03 -47.06 -16.81
N ASN A 41 -12.03 -46.57 -17.52
CA ASN A 41 -13.33 -46.16 -16.98
C ASN A 41 -14.29 -47.32 -16.62
N ASN A 42 -15.29 -46.96 -15.82
CA ASN A 42 -16.61 -47.61 -15.64
C ASN A 42 -16.70 -48.98 -14.95
N PHE A 43 -17.28 -48.98 -13.75
CA PHE A 43 -18.35 -49.93 -13.38
C PHE A 43 -19.37 -49.24 -12.47
N THR A 44 -20.64 -49.65 -12.55
CA THR A 44 -21.76 -49.06 -11.79
C THR A 44 -22.48 -50.11 -10.95
N SER A 45 -22.92 -49.75 -9.73
CA SER A 45 -24.32 -49.90 -9.26
C SER A 45 -24.49 -50.00 -7.72
N SER A 46 -25.53 -49.29 -7.22
CA SER A 46 -26.32 -49.61 -6.01
C SER A 46 -25.65 -49.60 -4.61
N GLY A 47 -26.47 -49.50 -3.55
CA GLY A 47 -26.02 -49.82 -2.18
C GLY A 47 -26.27 -48.83 -1.03
N ARG A 48 -27.41 -48.12 -0.97
CA ARG A 48 -27.77 -47.35 0.25
C ARG A 48 -27.92 -48.30 1.46
N LYS A 49 -27.17 -48.06 2.54
CA LYS A 49 -27.47 -48.60 3.89
C LYS A 49 -27.81 -47.45 4.84
N LYS A 50 -29.02 -47.48 5.41
CA LYS A 50 -29.38 -46.64 6.57
C LYS A 50 -28.76 -47.25 7.83
N LEU A 51 -28.15 -46.44 8.68
CA LEU A 51 -27.97 -46.78 10.10
C LEU A 51 -29.15 -46.19 10.88
N VAL A 52 -29.76 -46.98 11.76
CA VAL A 52 -30.88 -46.54 12.62
C VAL A 52 -30.48 -46.79 14.07
N LEU A 53 -30.29 -45.70 14.82
CA LEU A 53 -30.10 -45.74 16.26
C LEU A 53 -31.40 -45.28 16.93
N ARG A 54 -31.97 -46.15 17.76
CA ARG A 54 -33.09 -45.80 18.65
C ARG A 54 -32.53 -45.19 19.92
N ALA A 55 -32.93 -43.95 20.23
CA ALA A 55 -32.97 -43.46 21.60
C ALA A 55 -34.41 -43.63 22.12
N GLN A 56 -34.58 -44.10 23.35
CA GLN A 56 -35.89 -44.18 24.00
C GLN A 56 -36.11 -42.91 24.84
N SER A 57 -37.28 -42.30 24.71
CA SER A 57 -37.69 -41.18 25.54
C SER A 57 -38.16 -41.69 26.91
N PHE A 58 -37.53 -41.20 27.98
CA PHE A 58 -38.13 -41.14 29.31
C PHE A 58 -38.47 -39.68 29.59
N GLY A 59 -39.76 -39.39 29.76
CA GLY A 59 -40.23 -38.04 30.05
C GLY A 59 -40.22 -37.75 31.54
N TYR A 60 -39.79 -36.55 31.91
CA TYR A 60 -40.17 -35.90 33.16
C TYR A 60 -40.65 -34.49 32.82
N LYS A 61 -41.90 -34.19 33.15
CA LYS A 61 -42.40 -32.81 33.21
C LYS A 61 -42.23 -32.31 34.64
N SER A 62 -41.78 -31.06 34.78
CA SER A 62 -41.89 -30.27 36.00
C SER A 62 -42.02 -28.81 35.58
N ASP A 63 -43.03 -28.12 36.08
CA ASP A 63 -43.44 -26.82 35.55
C ASP A 63 -42.50 -25.69 35.97
N CYS A 64 -41.97 -24.93 35.00
CA CYS A 64 -41.23 -23.68 35.27
C CYS A 64 -41.25 -22.65 34.12
N ASP A 65 -42.15 -22.79 33.15
CA ASP A 65 -42.15 -22.09 31.84
C ASP A 65 -42.53 -20.58 31.88
N HIS A 66 -42.48 -19.91 33.04
CA HIS A 66 -42.96 -18.53 33.20
C HIS A 66 -42.04 -17.57 33.97
N GLN A 67 -40.75 -17.90 34.19
CA GLN A 67 -39.78 -16.97 34.80
C GLN A 67 -38.41 -16.87 34.10
N LEU A 68 -38.30 -17.31 32.83
CA LEU A 68 -37.06 -17.27 32.04
C LEU A 68 -37.15 -16.50 30.71
N ILE A 69 -38.26 -15.77 30.47
CA ILE A 69 -38.47 -14.99 29.24
C ILE A 69 -37.99 -13.52 29.37
N ASP A 70 -37.81 -13.03 30.60
CA ASP A 70 -37.62 -11.60 30.91
C ASP A 70 -36.17 -11.22 31.28
N LEU A 71 -35.17 -12.06 30.95
CA LEU A 71 -33.76 -11.81 31.27
C LEU A 71 -32.82 -11.89 30.06
N MET A 72 -32.78 -10.77 29.33
CA MET A 72 -31.55 -10.21 28.75
C MET A 72 -30.85 -10.97 27.61
N GLU A 73 -31.59 -11.37 26.57
CA GLU A 73 -31.05 -11.25 25.21
C GLU A 73 -31.48 -9.91 24.60
N SER A 74 -30.77 -8.84 24.98
CA SER A 74 -30.79 -7.62 24.18
C SER A 74 -29.97 -7.87 22.90
N GLU A 75 -30.59 -8.51 21.91
CA GLU A 75 -30.04 -8.60 20.57
C GLU A 75 -29.74 -7.19 20.08
N LYS A 76 -28.45 -6.81 20.08
CA LYS A 76 -28.01 -5.66 19.30
C LYS A 76 -28.18 -6.06 17.84
N GLU A 77 -29.29 -5.62 17.26
CA GLU A 77 -29.63 -5.80 15.85
C GLU A 77 -28.38 -5.58 15.01
N VAL A 78 -27.89 -6.68 14.40
CA VAL A 78 -26.59 -6.68 13.72
C VAL A 78 -26.76 -5.98 12.39
N VAL A 79 -26.59 -4.65 12.41
CA VAL A 79 -26.71 -3.78 11.23
C VAL A 79 -25.74 -4.29 10.16
N GLU A 80 -26.29 -4.93 9.14
CA GLU A 80 -25.55 -5.44 8.00
C GLU A 80 -25.07 -4.26 7.15
N LEU A 81 -23.80 -3.90 7.35
CA LEU A 81 -23.16 -2.80 6.62
C LEU A 81 -22.94 -3.19 5.16
N ASN A 82 -23.12 -2.25 4.23
CA ASN A 82 -22.69 -2.48 2.85
C ASN A 82 -21.17 -2.76 2.81
N ARG A 83 -20.79 -3.67 1.92
CA ARG A 83 -19.43 -4.18 1.72
C ARG A 83 -19.03 -4.22 0.24
N ASN A 84 -19.91 -3.77 -0.64
CA ASN A 84 -19.65 -3.69 -2.08
C ASN A 84 -19.20 -2.27 -2.42
N LEU A 85 -18.18 -2.15 -3.27
CA LEU A 85 -17.81 -0.86 -3.87
C LEU A 85 -19.02 -0.22 -4.55
N TYR A 86 -19.20 1.08 -4.34
CA TYR A 86 -20.27 1.85 -4.97
C TYR A 86 -20.07 1.92 -6.50
N PRO A 87 -21.13 2.21 -7.28
CA PRO A 87 -21.02 2.42 -8.72
C PRO A 87 -20.00 3.50 -9.09
N ASP A 88 -19.54 3.47 -10.34
CA ASP A 88 -18.70 4.54 -10.88
C ASP A 88 -19.50 5.85 -10.98
N ILE A 89 -18.90 6.93 -10.49
CA ILE A 89 -19.46 8.29 -10.49
C ILE A 89 -18.41 9.26 -11.02
N GLU A 90 -18.85 10.35 -11.65
CA GLU A 90 -17.99 11.45 -12.11
C GLU A 90 -18.04 12.65 -11.17
N PRO A 91 -16.98 13.49 -11.14
CA PRO A 91 -16.92 14.63 -10.24
C PRO A 91 -17.85 15.74 -10.77
N TYR A 92 -18.66 16.30 -9.87
CA TYR A 92 -19.54 17.42 -10.21
C TYR A 92 -18.78 18.76 -10.27
N SER A 93 -17.56 18.81 -9.72
CA SER A 93 -16.68 19.98 -9.73
C SER A 93 -15.21 19.54 -9.67
N THR A 94 -14.36 20.19 -10.45
CA THR A 94 -12.90 20.01 -10.43
C THR A 94 -12.22 21.37 -10.47
N GLY A 95 -10.96 21.45 -10.03
CA GLY A 95 -10.24 22.70 -9.99
C GLY A 95 -8.75 22.55 -9.74
N PHE A 96 -8.07 23.70 -9.74
CA PHE A 96 -6.66 23.84 -9.46
C PHE A 96 -6.47 24.93 -8.40
N LEU A 97 -5.80 24.60 -7.29
CA LEU A 97 -5.54 25.50 -6.18
C LEU A 97 -4.05 25.83 -6.09
N LYS A 98 -3.69 27.11 -6.25
CA LYS A 98 -2.32 27.57 -6.00
C LYS A 98 -2.07 27.57 -4.49
N VAL A 99 -1.10 26.78 -4.03
CA VAL A 99 -0.80 26.55 -2.61
C VAL A 99 0.56 27.07 -2.14
N SER A 100 1.43 27.43 -3.08
CA SER A 100 2.61 28.27 -2.89
C SER A 100 2.95 29.01 -4.20
N ASP A 101 4.03 29.79 -4.25
CA ASP A 101 4.49 30.40 -5.49
C ASP A 101 5.02 29.39 -6.53
N ILE A 102 5.33 28.15 -6.10
CA ILE A 102 5.75 27.04 -6.95
C ILE A 102 4.57 26.12 -7.28
N HIS A 103 3.80 25.69 -6.28
CA HIS A 103 2.87 24.57 -6.40
C HIS A 103 1.42 24.98 -6.66
N THR A 104 0.80 24.27 -7.60
CA THR A 104 -0.65 24.32 -7.88
C THR A 104 -1.19 22.89 -7.93
N ILE A 105 -2.04 22.53 -6.97
CA ILE A 105 -2.59 21.18 -6.81
C ILE A 105 -3.92 21.03 -7.57
N TYR A 106 -4.15 19.87 -8.18
CA TYR A 106 -5.45 19.45 -8.71
C TYR A 106 -6.36 18.95 -7.58
N TRP A 107 -7.65 19.30 -7.64
CA TRP A 107 -8.68 18.73 -6.77
C TRP A 107 -9.97 18.43 -7.55
N GLU A 108 -10.76 17.48 -7.02
CA GLU A 108 -12.11 17.17 -7.49
C GLU A 108 -13.09 16.91 -6.34
N GLN A 109 -14.38 17.12 -6.61
CA GLN A 109 -15.49 16.84 -5.72
C GLN A 109 -16.49 15.90 -6.40
N SER A 110 -16.86 14.81 -5.72
CA SER A 110 -17.81 13.79 -6.17
C SER A 110 -18.88 13.49 -5.10
N GLY A 111 -19.92 12.74 -5.46
CA GLY A 111 -21.02 12.41 -4.54
C GLY A 111 -21.97 13.59 -4.31
N ASN A 112 -22.53 13.69 -3.12
CA ASN A 112 -23.55 14.67 -2.74
C ASN A 112 -22.89 16.02 -2.36
N PRO A 113 -23.16 17.14 -3.07
CA PRO A 113 -22.58 18.45 -2.74
C PRO A 113 -22.94 18.98 -1.35
N SER A 114 -24.05 18.50 -0.77
CA SER A 114 -24.51 18.82 0.58
C SER A 114 -24.30 17.66 1.58
N GLY A 115 -23.51 16.64 1.19
CA GLY A 115 -23.20 15.47 2.00
C GLY A 115 -22.14 15.72 3.07
N HIS A 116 -21.90 14.71 3.91
CA HIS A 116 -20.82 14.74 4.90
C HIS A 116 -19.46 14.81 4.18
N PRO A 117 -18.61 15.81 4.45
CA PRO A 117 -17.33 15.96 3.74
C PRO A 117 -16.33 14.87 4.15
N VAL A 118 -15.66 14.28 3.17
CA VAL A 118 -14.56 13.32 3.35
C VAL A 118 -13.42 13.64 2.41
N VAL A 119 -12.19 13.70 2.92
CA VAL A 119 -10.96 13.86 2.12
C VAL A 119 -10.25 12.53 1.93
N PHE A 120 -9.92 12.21 0.67
CA PHE A 120 -9.14 11.03 0.30
C PHE A 120 -7.67 11.39 0.10
N LEU A 121 -6.78 10.74 0.84
CA LEU A 121 -5.33 10.90 0.78
C LEU A 121 -4.71 9.69 0.07
N HIS A 122 -4.18 9.91 -1.15
CA HIS A 122 -3.57 8.86 -1.96
C HIS A 122 -2.20 8.39 -1.42
N GLY A 123 -1.78 7.20 -1.86
CA GLY A 123 -0.51 6.56 -1.50
C GLY A 123 0.72 6.99 -2.31
N GLY A 124 1.77 6.16 -2.25
CA GLY A 124 3.13 6.46 -2.72
C GLY A 124 4.03 6.86 -1.56
N PRO A 125 4.52 8.11 -1.45
CA PRO A 125 3.97 9.32 -2.08
C PRO A 125 4.28 9.45 -3.58
N GLY A 126 3.57 10.37 -4.25
CA GLY A 126 3.66 10.53 -5.71
C GLY A 126 2.62 9.73 -6.52
N GLY A 127 1.74 8.96 -5.86
CA GLY A 127 0.77 8.07 -6.51
C GLY A 127 -0.31 8.74 -7.38
N GLY A 128 -0.76 9.94 -7.01
CA GLY A 128 -1.98 10.55 -7.55
C GLY A 128 -3.25 9.77 -7.20
N THR A 129 -4.40 10.37 -7.50
CA THR A 129 -5.74 9.79 -7.35
C THR A 129 -6.18 9.02 -8.59
N SER A 130 -7.23 8.21 -8.46
CA SER A 130 -7.89 7.52 -9.58
C SER A 130 -9.42 7.49 -9.38
N PRO A 131 -10.23 7.43 -10.45
CA PRO A 131 -11.71 7.41 -10.34
C PRO A 131 -12.26 6.31 -9.42
N SER A 132 -11.60 5.16 -9.36
CA SER A 132 -11.93 4.06 -8.46
C SER A 132 -11.86 4.41 -6.97
N ASN A 133 -11.13 5.47 -6.58
CA ASN A 133 -11.05 5.93 -5.19
C ASN A 133 -12.39 6.53 -4.70
N ARG A 134 -13.24 7.01 -5.61
CA ARG A 134 -14.60 7.50 -5.29
C ARG A 134 -15.52 6.39 -4.76
N LYS A 135 -15.25 5.13 -5.14
CA LYS A 135 -16.15 3.97 -4.95
C LYS A 135 -16.16 3.41 -3.53
N PHE A 136 -15.33 3.92 -2.61
CA PHE A 136 -15.35 3.53 -1.19
C PHE A 136 -16.47 4.23 -0.39
N PHE A 137 -17.12 5.25 -0.94
CA PHE A 137 -18.04 6.14 -0.23
C PHE A 137 -19.45 6.09 -0.82
N ASP A 138 -20.48 6.14 0.02
CA ASP A 138 -21.87 6.30 -0.41
C ASP A 138 -22.08 7.67 -1.09
N PRO A 139 -22.36 7.73 -2.41
CA PRO A 139 -22.50 8.98 -3.14
C PRO A 139 -23.70 9.82 -2.71
N GLU A 140 -24.72 9.21 -2.08
CA GLU A 140 -25.90 9.95 -1.59
C GLU A 140 -25.64 10.61 -0.23
N PHE A 141 -24.64 10.14 0.53
CA PHE A 141 -24.31 10.65 1.86
C PHE A 141 -23.03 11.50 1.90
N TYR A 142 -21.99 11.15 1.15
CA TYR A 142 -20.69 11.82 1.23
C TYR A 142 -20.51 12.91 0.18
N ARG A 143 -19.95 14.05 0.61
CA ARG A 143 -19.27 15.03 -0.24
C ARG A 143 -17.81 14.58 -0.33
N ILE A 144 -17.41 13.97 -1.43
CA ILE A 144 -16.14 13.26 -1.57
C ILE A 144 -15.10 14.19 -2.20
N ILE A 145 -14.05 14.55 -1.45
CA ILE A 145 -12.93 15.41 -1.91
C ILE A 145 -11.73 14.52 -2.21
N LEU A 146 -11.27 14.54 -3.46
CA LEU A 146 -10.00 13.95 -3.89
C LEU A 146 -9.06 15.08 -4.32
N PHE A 147 -7.75 14.94 -4.06
CA PHE A 147 -6.74 15.85 -4.60
C PHE A 147 -5.42 15.13 -4.85
N ASP A 148 -4.64 15.62 -5.81
CA ASP A 148 -3.31 15.11 -6.11
C ASP A 148 -2.27 15.90 -5.31
N GLN A 149 -1.44 15.23 -4.51
CA GLN A 149 -0.39 15.85 -3.71
C GLN A 149 0.70 16.49 -4.60
N ARG A 150 1.49 17.41 -4.04
CA ARG A 150 2.54 18.18 -4.75
C ARG A 150 3.36 17.32 -5.72
N GLY A 151 3.39 17.74 -6.99
CA GLY A 151 4.12 17.09 -8.08
C GLY A 151 3.59 15.74 -8.59
N SER A 152 2.48 15.23 -8.04
CA SER A 152 1.87 13.95 -8.45
C SER A 152 0.63 14.13 -9.34
N GLY A 153 0.24 13.09 -10.07
CA GLY A 153 -0.98 13.08 -10.88
C GLY A 153 -1.09 14.25 -11.86
N GLN A 154 -2.11 15.10 -11.66
CA GLN A 154 -2.37 16.32 -12.41
C GLN A 154 -1.77 17.58 -11.77
N SER A 155 -1.27 17.50 -10.52
CA SER A 155 -0.66 18.62 -9.80
C SER A 155 0.67 19.07 -10.40
N THR A 156 0.94 20.37 -10.31
CA THR A 156 2.06 21.03 -10.99
C THR A 156 2.96 21.79 -10.01
N PRO A 157 4.30 21.82 -10.23
CA PRO A 157 5.02 21.22 -11.35
C PRO A 157 5.22 19.70 -11.16
N HIS A 158 5.03 18.92 -12.23
CA HIS A 158 5.13 17.45 -12.20
C HIS A 158 6.53 16.98 -11.73
N ALA A 159 6.55 15.94 -10.89
CA ALA A 159 7.74 15.39 -10.24
C ALA A 159 8.62 16.41 -9.47
N CYS A 160 8.05 17.55 -9.05
CA CYS A 160 8.78 18.57 -8.29
C CYS A 160 9.01 18.14 -6.83
N LEU A 161 10.24 18.34 -6.35
CA LEU A 161 10.69 18.00 -4.98
C LEU A 161 10.96 19.24 -4.11
N GLU A 162 10.97 20.43 -4.71
CA GLU A 162 11.08 21.70 -3.98
C GLU A 162 9.78 21.97 -3.21
N GLU A 163 9.86 22.43 -1.96
CA GLU A 163 8.71 22.56 -1.04
C GLU A 163 7.81 21.29 -0.95
N ASN A 164 8.34 20.10 -1.17
CA ASN A 164 7.55 18.86 -1.16
C ASN A 164 7.85 18.03 0.10
N THR A 165 7.33 18.47 1.24
CA THR A 165 7.48 17.78 2.53
C THR A 165 6.12 17.53 3.20
N THR A 166 6.09 16.62 4.17
CA THR A 166 4.88 16.25 4.92
C THR A 166 4.15 17.45 5.52
N GLN A 167 4.89 18.44 6.04
CA GLN A 167 4.31 19.67 6.59
C GLN A 167 3.67 20.54 5.49
N HIS A 168 4.31 20.67 4.32
CA HIS A 168 3.71 21.37 3.18
C HIS A 168 2.42 20.68 2.71
N LEU A 169 2.35 19.34 2.75
CA LEU A 169 1.12 18.61 2.43
C LEU A 169 0.03 18.78 3.50
N ILE A 170 0.38 18.91 4.78
CA ILE A 170 -0.56 19.26 5.86
C ILE A 170 -1.13 20.67 5.63
N ASP A 171 -0.28 21.66 5.34
CA ASP A 171 -0.69 23.03 5.02
C ASP A 171 -1.62 23.07 3.79
N ASP A 172 -1.36 22.23 2.78
CA ASP A 172 -2.17 22.15 1.57
C ASP A 172 -3.54 21.51 1.80
N ILE A 173 -3.62 20.52 2.71
CA ILE A 173 -4.90 19.93 3.13
C ILE A 173 -5.79 21.00 3.79
N GLU A 174 -5.23 21.84 4.69
CA GLU A 174 -5.99 22.96 5.27
C GLU A 174 -6.37 24.04 4.23
N LYS A 175 -5.45 24.42 3.33
CA LYS A 175 -5.78 25.37 2.24
C LYS A 175 -6.92 24.86 1.37
N LEU A 176 -6.95 23.56 1.07
CA LEU A 176 -8.04 22.93 0.32
C LEU A 176 -9.34 22.89 1.12
N ARG A 177 -9.27 22.55 2.42
CA ARG A 177 -10.41 22.57 3.35
C ARG A 177 -11.08 23.95 3.37
N GLU A 178 -10.28 25.01 3.50
CA GLU A 178 -10.76 26.40 3.54
C GLU A 178 -11.25 26.88 2.17
N HIS A 179 -10.55 26.55 1.09
CA HIS A 179 -10.97 26.88 -0.28
C HIS A 179 -12.34 26.27 -0.66
N LEU A 180 -12.66 25.09 -0.10
CA LEU A 180 -13.93 24.39 -0.33
C LEU A 180 -15.02 24.72 0.72
N GLU A 181 -14.76 25.68 1.60
CA GLU A 181 -15.64 26.14 2.70
C GLU A 181 -16.08 25.00 3.64
N ILE A 182 -15.17 24.06 3.94
CA ILE A 182 -15.41 22.91 4.81
C ILE A 182 -14.97 23.24 6.25
N PRO A 183 -15.85 23.18 7.26
CA PRO A 183 -15.44 23.42 8.66
C PRO A 183 -14.58 22.28 9.21
N GLU A 184 -15.04 21.04 9.03
CA GLU A 184 -14.48 19.79 9.52
C GLU A 184 -14.82 18.68 8.52
N TRP A 185 -14.06 17.59 8.46
CA TRP A 185 -14.31 16.46 7.54
C TRP A 185 -13.85 15.11 8.07
N GLN A 186 -14.26 14.02 7.42
CA GLN A 186 -13.70 12.69 7.62
C GLN A 186 -12.39 12.56 6.84
N VAL A 187 -11.40 11.86 7.36
CA VAL A 187 -10.11 11.60 6.68
C VAL A 187 -10.02 10.14 6.28
N PHE A 188 -9.74 9.86 5.01
CA PHE A 188 -9.51 8.51 4.48
C PHE A 188 -8.10 8.44 3.88
N GLY A 189 -7.29 7.47 4.27
CA GLY A 189 -5.91 7.37 3.77
C GLY A 189 -5.32 5.97 3.84
N GLY A 190 -4.62 5.54 2.79
CA GLY A 190 -3.99 4.22 2.74
C GLY A 190 -2.57 4.21 2.16
N SER A 191 -1.74 3.26 2.58
CA SER A 191 -0.27 3.29 2.36
C SER A 191 0.32 4.58 2.96
N TRP A 192 1.16 5.32 2.23
CA TRP A 192 1.51 6.71 2.55
C TRP A 192 0.31 7.61 2.87
N GLY A 193 -0.87 7.38 2.26
CA GLY A 193 -2.08 8.10 2.62
C GLY A 193 -2.46 7.93 4.10
N SER A 194 -2.12 6.78 4.71
CA SER A 194 -2.29 6.56 6.16
C SER A 194 -1.26 7.34 6.98
N THR A 195 -0.01 7.45 6.50
CA THR A 195 1.01 8.34 7.07
C THR A 195 0.53 9.78 7.12
N LEU A 196 0.01 10.29 5.99
CA LEU A 196 -0.44 11.67 5.87
C LEU A 196 -1.75 11.90 6.65
N ALA A 197 -2.65 10.92 6.70
CA ALA A 197 -3.86 10.96 7.53
C ALA A 197 -3.52 11.07 9.03
N LEU A 198 -2.58 10.26 9.52
CA LEU A 198 -2.08 10.34 10.89
C LEU A 198 -1.44 11.70 11.17
N ALA A 199 -0.53 12.15 10.30
CA ALA A 199 0.21 13.40 10.49
C ALA A 199 -0.72 14.63 10.47
N TYR A 200 -1.68 14.69 9.54
CA TYR A 200 -2.69 15.74 9.46
C TYR A 200 -3.60 15.74 10.69
N SER A 201 -4.16 14.59 11.07
CA SER A 201 -5.06 14.50 12.23
C SER A 201 -4.35 14.83 13.55
N GLN A 202 -3.04 14.55 13.67
CA GLN A 202 -2.21 14.91 14.83
C GLN A 202 -1.79 16.39 14.87
N ALA A 203 -2.02 17.15 13.79
CA ALA A 203 -1.83 18.59 13.71
C ALA A 203 -3.17 19.35 13.86
N HIS A 204 -4.25 18.83 13.28
CA HIS A 204 -5.58 19.45 13.23
C HIS A 204 -6.68 18.50 13.75
N PRO A 205 -6.61 17.99 15.00
CA PRO A 205 -7.60 17.03 15.51
C PRO A 205 -9.02 17.63 15.56
N ASP A 206 -9.13 18.94 15.77
CA ASP A 206 -10.35 19.75 15.76
C ASP A 206 -10.90 20.03 14.34
N LYS A 207 -10.41 19.32 13.32
CA LYS A 207 -10.91 19.35 11.94
C LYS A 207 -11.35 17.97 11.44
N VAL A 208 -11.23 16.92 12.26
CA VAL A 208 -11.34 15.53 11.83
C VAL A 208 -12.49 14.80 12.55
N THR A 209 -13.59 14.61 11.84
CA THR A 209 -14.84 13.97 12.32
C THR A 209 -14.75 12.44 12.43
N GLY A 210 -13.76 11.81 11.79
CA GLY A 210 -13.59 10.36 11.75
C GLY A 210 -12.45 9.97 10.81
N ILE A 211 -11.84 8.80 11.02
CA ILE A 211 -10.64 8.37 10.28
C ILE A 211 -10.78 6.94 9.76
N VAL A 212 -10.43 6.70 8.49
CA VAL A 212 -10.30 5.36 7.90
C VAL A 212 -8.88 5.18 7.36
N LEU A 213 -8.13 4.23 7.94
CA LEU A 213 -6.74 3.95 7.59
C LEU A 213 -6.59 2.58 6.93
N ARG A 214 -5.69 2.45 5.94
CA ARG A 214 -5.39 1.17 5.26
C ARG A 214 -3.90 0.93 5.05
N GLY A 215 -3.40 -0.28 5.30
CA GLY A 215 -2.02 -0.65 4.94
C GLY A 215 -1.01 0.26 5.65
N ILE A 216 -1.01 0.18 6.98
CA ILE A 216 -0.42 1.19 7.87
C ILE A 216 1.06 1.37 7.62
N PHE A 217 1.45 2.58 7.25
CA PHE A 217 2.83 2.97 7.06
C PHE A 217 3.17 4.08 8.06
N LEU A 218 4.30 3.92 8.76
CA LEU A 218 4.75 4.86 9.79
C LEU A 218 6.10 5.51 9.45
N VAL A 219 6.67 5.19 8.27
CA VAL A 219 7.94 5.72 7.72
C VAL A 219 9.15 5.51 8.64
N ARG A 220 9.03 4.58 9.60
CA ARG A 220 10.12 4.13 10.46
C ARG A 220 11.20 3.45 9.63
N LYS A 221 12.47 3.59 10.03
CA LYS A 221 13.61 2.98 9.34
C LYS A 221 13.39 1.48 9.10
N LYS A 222 12.84 0.75 10.07
CA LYS A 222 12.57 -0.70 9.94
C LYS A 222 11.54 -1.08 8.86
N GLU A 223 10.71 -0.15 8.40
CA GLU A 223 9.74 -0.37 7.32
C GLU A 223 10.37 -0.07 5.96
N ILE A 224 11.14 1.02 5.87
CA ILE A 224 11.94 1.37 4.69
C ILE A 224 13.01 0.30 4.42
N ASP A 225 13.74 -0.14 5.46
CA ASP A 225 14.74 -1.21 5.37
C ASP A 225 14.12 -2.54 4.93
N TRP A 226 12.94 -2.86 5.45
CA TRP A 226 12.20 -4.06 5.06
C TRP A 226 11.89 -4.06 3.56
N PHE A 227 11.40 -2.94 3.01
CA PHE A 227 10.90 -2.93 1.64
C PHE A 227 11.95 -2.52 0.58
N TYR A 228 12.92 -1.66 0.92
CA TYR A 228 13.91 -1.11 -0.02
C TYR A 228 15.36 -1.47 0.27
N GLU A 229 15.68 -2.14 1.38
CA GLU A 229 17.04 -2.63 1.68
C GLU A 229 17.07 -4.18 1.81
N GLY A 230 16.10 -4.86 1.19
CA GLY A 230 16.16 -6.31 0.90
C GLY A 230 15.40 -7.25 1.82
N GLY A 231 14.57 -6.77 2.76
CA GLY A 231 13.75 -7.65 3.62
C GLY A 231 12.67 -8.44 2.86
N ALA A 232 11.82 -7.75 2.11
CA ALA A 232 10.75 -8.35 1.30
C ALA A 232 11.26 -9.17 0.10
N ALA A 233 12.54 -9.01 -0.28
CA ALA A 233 13.21 -9.86 -1.27
C ALA A 233 13.31 -11.34 -0.83
N ALA A 234 13.15 -11.64 0.46
CA ALA A 234 13.01 -13.01 0.96
C ALA A 234 11.67 -13.68 0.54
N ILE A 235 10.71 -12.92 0.02
CA ILE A 235 9.41 -13.39 -0.48
C ILE A 235 9.35 -13.26 -2.01
N TYR A 236 9.81 -12.14 -2.57
CA TYR A 236 9.82 -11.85 -4.02
C TYR A 236 11.24 -11.65 -4.56
N PRO A 237 12.11 -12.69 -4.57
CA PRO A 237 13.48 -12.54 -5.05
C PRO A 237 13.55 -12.21 -6.55
N ASP A 238 12.61 -12.74 -7.34
CA ASP A 238 12.45 -12.55 -8.78
C ASP A 238 12.04 -11.12 -9.17
N ALA A 239 11.14 -10.49 -8.40
CA ALA A 239 10.82 -9.07 -8.54
C ALA A 239 11.96 -8.17 -8.02
N TRP A 240 12.77 -8.66 -7.08
CA TRP A 240 13.89 -7.91 -6.50
C TRP A 240 15.13 -7.85 -7.39
N GLU A 241 15.44 -8.89 -8.19
CA GLU A 241 16.66 -8.88 -9.03
C GLU A 241 16.73 -7.68 -10.00
N PRO A 242 15.67 -7.29 -10.73
CA PRO A 242 15.68 -6.11 -11.59
C PRO A 242 15.90 -4.77 -10.86
N PHE A 243 15.41 -4.66 -9.62
CA PHE A 243 15.66 -3.50 -8.74
C PHE A 243 17.11 -3.48 -8.25
N ARG A 244 17.57 -4.61 -7.73
CA ARG A 244 18.93 -4.82 -7.23
C ARG A 244 19.99 -4.57 -8.29
N ASP A 245 19.77 -5.08 -9.51
CA ASP A 245 20.81 -5.14 -10.55
C ASP A 245 20.91 -3.91 -11.45
N LEU A 246 19.97 -2.95 -11.33
CA LEU A 246 20.19 -1.58 -11.80
C LEU A 246 21.30 -0.87 -11.00
N ILE A 247 21.53 -1.30 -9.74
CA ILE A 247 22.53 -0.71 -8.86
C ILE A 247 23.85 -1.53 -8.94
N PRO A 248 24.99 -0.92 -9.32
CA PRO A 248 26.30 -1.57 -9.29
C PRO A 248 26.64 -2.08 -7.90
N GLU A 249 27.34 -3.22 -7.79
CA GLU A 249 27.62 -3.89 -6.51
C GLU A 249 28.26 -2.97 -5.47
N ASN A 250 29.15 -2.08 -5.89
CA ASN A 250 29.83 -1.11 -5.03
C ASN A 250 28.98 0.10 -4.58
N GLU A 251 27.70 0.15 -4.97
CA GLU A 251 26.71 1.13 -4.50
C GLU A 251 25.58 0.48 -3.67
N ARG A 252 25.62 -0.84 -3.44
CA ARG A 252 24.56 -1.61 -2.74
C ARG A 252 24.63 -1.53 -1.20
N GLU A 253 25.32 -0.54 -0.64
CA GLU A 253 25.33 -0.29 0.82
C GLU A 253 24.05 0.41 1.32
N SER A 254 23.36 1.12 0.42
CA SER A 254 21.97 1.56 0.60
C SER A 254 21.35 1.78 -0.78
N PHE A 255 20.44 0.89 -1.18
CA PHE A 255 19.69 1.05 -2.42
C PHE A 255 18.91 2.35 -2.42
N LEU A 256 18.36 2.76 -1.26
CA LEU A 256 17.63 4.03 -1.11
C LEU A 256 18.48 5.24 -1.57
N HIS A 257 19.76 5.29 -1.21
CA HIS A 257 20.67 6.36 -1.63
C HIS A 257 21.20 6.18 -3.06
N ALA A 258 21.46 4.95 -3.49
CA ALA A 258 21.88 4.65 -4.86
C ALA A 258 20.78 4.99 -5.89
N TYR A 259 19.51 4.81 -5.53
CA TYR A 259 18.36 5.29 -6.31
C TYR A 259 18.21 6.81 -6.25
N LYS A 260 18.35 7.45 -5.07
CA LYS A 260 18.31 8.93 -4.93
C LYS A 260 19.22 9.65 -5.93
N LYS A 261 20.44 9.12 -6.10
CA LYS A 261 21.45 9.58 -7.06
C LYS A 261 20.98 9.49 -8.52
N ARG A 262 20.32 8.41 -8.91
CA ARG A 262 19.88 8.14 -10.29
C ARG A 262 18.59 8.89 -10.63
N LEU A 263 17.64 8.89 -9.69
CA LEU A 263 16.37 9.63 -9.73
C LEU A 263 16.54 11.15 -9.74
N ASN A 264 17.76 11.67 -9.53
CA ASN A 264 18.08 13.10 -9.62
C ASN A 264 19.38 13.33 -10.45
N SER A 265 19.64 12.45 -11.42
CA SER A 265 20.70 12.61 -12.42
C SER A 265 20.34 13.73 -13.41
N ASP A 266 21.33 14.45 -13.94
CA ASP A 266 21.12 15.36 -15.09
C ASP A 266 20.76 14.59 -16.38
N ASP A 267 21.09 13.30 -16.45
CA ASP A 267 20.65 12.41 -17.53
C ASP A 267 19.25 11.84 -17.27
N VAL A 268 18.34 12.16 -18.19
CA VAL A 268 16.92 11.78 -18.16
C VAL A 268 16.71 10.27 -18.37
N GLU A 269 17.55 9.58 -19.16
CA GLU A 269 17.42 8.13 -19.33
C GLU A 269 17.80 7.37 -18.06
N THR A 270 18.84 7.84 -17.34
CA THR A 270 19.17 7.37 -15.99
C THR A 270 18.01 7.61 -15.00
N GLN A 271 17.33 8.76 -15.07
CA GLN A 271 16.14 9.01 -14.25
C GLN A 271 15.02 8.00 -14.56
N TYR A 272 14.64 7.82 -15.84
CA TYR A 272 13.55 6.91 -16.22
C TYR A 272 13.88 5.43 -15.96
N ALA A 273 15.13 4.99 -16.20
CA ALA A 273 15.56 3.63 -15.87
C ALA A 273 15.41 3.34 -14.37
N ALA A 274 15.82 4.27 -13.51
CA ALA A 274 15.61 4.17 -12.07
C ALA A 274 14.14 4.25 -11.68
N ALA A 275 13.38 5.16 -12.29
CA ALA A 275 11.96 5.35 -12.01
C ALA A 275 11.12 4.10 -12.31
N ARG A 276 11.32 3.49 -13.48
CA ARG A 276 10.64 2.25 -13.87
C ARG A 276 11.01 1.08 -12.95
N ALA A 277 12.30 0.89 -12.66
CA ALA A 277 12.75 -0.21 -11.80
C ALA A 277 12.23 -0.08 -10.35
N TRP A 278 12.24 1.13 -9.79
CA TRP A 278 11.69 1.43 -8.47
C TRP A 278 10.17 1.22 -8.43
N THR A 279 9.44 1.79 -9.39
CA THR A 279 7.98 1.69 -9.46
C THR A 279 7.51 0.25 -9.68
N LYS A 280 8.17 -0.51 -10.57
CA LYS A 280 7.80 -1.91 -10.85
C LYS A 280 7.98 -2.83 -9.66
N TRP A 281 9.01 -2.61 -8.83
CA TRP A 281 9.19 -3.36 -7.58
C TRP A 281 7.92 -3.34 -6.72
N GLU A 282 7.38 -2.14 -6.42
CA GLU A 282 6.13 -2.06 -5.67
C GLU A 282 4.93 -2.59 -6.45
N MET A 283 4.80 -2.27 -7.74
CA MET A 283 3.64 -2.72 -8.51
C MET A 283 3.53 -4.25 -8.61
N MET A 284 4.65 -4.98 -8.51
CA MET A 284 4.70 -6.45 -8.46
C MET A 284 4.33 -7.03 -7.09
N THR A 285 4.57 -6.32 -5.99
CA THR A 285 4.34 -6.80 -4.61
C THR A 285 3.06 -6.27 -3.95
N ALA A 286 2.37 -5.31 -4.58
CA ALA A 286 1.19 -4.65 -3.99
C ALA A 286 -0.06 -5.54 -3.82
N HIS A 287 -0.10 -6.74 -4.42
CA HIS A 287 -1.21 -7.69 -4.31
C HIS A 287 -0.70 -9.09 -3.90
N LEU A 288 -1.54 -9.86 -3.18
CA LEU A 288 -1.23 -11.23 -2.77
C LEU A 288 -1.04 -12.17 -3.98
N LEU A 289 -1.82 -11.95 -5.04
CA LEU A 289 -1.64 -12.59 -6.35
C LEU A 289 -1.22 -11.53 -7.37
N PRO A 290 -0.22 -11.77 -8.24
CA PRO A 290 0.27 -10.76 -9.17
C PRO A 290 -0.82 -10.14 -10.04
N ASN A 291 -0.84 -8.81 -10.11
CA ASN A 291 -1.82 -8.05 -10.88
C ASN A 291 -1.15 -7.41 -12.12
N GLU A 292 -1.37 -8.04 -13.28
CA GLU A 292 -0.82 -7.64 -14.58
C GLU A 292 -1.19 -6.21 -15.04
N GLU A 293 -2.31 -5.66 -14.57
CA GLU A 293 -2.72 -4.29 -14.89
C GLU A 293 -1.94 -3.30 -14.02
N ASN A 294 -1.79 -3.60 -12.73
CA ASN A 294 -0.99 -2.82 -11.79
C ASN A 294 0.50 -2.80 -12.19
N ILE A 295 1.06 -3.96 -12.56
CA ILE A 295 2.47 -4.08 -12.97
C ILE A 295 2.79 -3.20 -14.20
N LYS A 296 1.88 -3.17 -15.19
CA LYS A 296 2.02 -2.33 -16.40
C LYS A 296 1.96 -0.84 -16.12
N ARG A 297 1.43 -0.42 -14.96
CA ARG A 297 1.49 1.00 -14.53
C ARG A 297 2.95 1.47 -14.38
N GLY A 298 3.87 0.57 -14.01
CA GLY A 298 5.31 0.83 -13.95
C GLY A 298 6.03 0.86 -15.31
N ASP A 299 5.32 0.75 -16.44
CA ASP A 299 5.84 1.05 -17.79
C ASP A 299 5.54 2.50 -18.22
N ASP A 300 4.66 3.23 -17.53
CA ASP A 300 4.44 4.65 -17.80
C ASP A 300 5.56 5.48 -17.16
N ASP A 301 6.41 6.08 -18.00
CA ASP A 301 7.54 6.90 -17.57
C ASP A 301 7.12 8.18 -16.83
N LYS A 302 6.00 8.80 -17.19
CA LYS A 302 5.52 10.03 -16.53
C LYS A 302 4.99 9.72 -15.12
N PHE A 303 4.23 8.65 -14.97
CA PHE A 303 3.79 8.16 -13.67
C PHE A 303 5.00 7.73 -12.83
N SER A 304 5.82 6.82 -13.36
CA SER A 304 6.96 6.23 -12.65
C SER A 304 7.95 7.31 -12.17
N LEU A 305 8.19 8.35 -12.99
CA LEU A 305 9.09 9.44 -12.61
C LEU A 305 8.56 10.26 -11.42
N ALA A 306 7.27 10.62 -11.40
CA ALA A 306 6.70 11.31 -10.25
C ALA A 306 6.68 10.39 -9.01
N PHE A 307 6.24 9.14 -9.18
CA PHE A 307 6.15 8.15 -8.13
C PHE A 307 7.51 7.94 -7.46
N ALA A 308 8.48 7.39 -8.19
CA ALA A 308 9.79 7.05 -7.63
C ALA A 308 10.59 8.26 -7.12
N ARG A 309 10.55 9.42 -7.80
CA ARG A 309 11.29 10.60 -7.34
C ARG A 309 10.73 11.17 -6.04
N ILE A 310 9.39 11.27 -5.93
CA ILE A 310 8.75 11.80 -4.72
C ILE A 310 8.86 10.78 -3.59
N GLU A 311 8.56 9.50 -3.84
CA GLU A 311 8.67 8.44 -2.85
C GLU A 311 10.08 8.34 -2.24
N ASN A 312 11.10 8.21 -3.08
CA ASN A 312 12.49 8.16 -2.63
C ASN A 312 12.87 9.44 -1.85
N HIS A 313 12.40 10.62 -2.29
CA HIS A 313 12.63 11.90 -1.60
C HIS A 313 12.03 11.95 -0.20
N TYR A 314 10.85 11.37 0.04
CA TYR A 314 10.29 11.30 1.40
C TYR A 314 11.06 10.29 2.26
N PHE A 315 11.48 9.16 1.71
CA PHE A 315 12.11 8.09 2.49
C PHE A 315 13.56 8.40 2.88
N VAL A 316 14.35 9.01 1.99
CA VAL A 316 15.70 9.52 2.33
C VAL A 316 15.67 10.62 3.40
N ASN A 317 14.52 11.29 3.57
CA ASN A 317 14.28 12.30 4.59
C ASN A 317 13.43 11.78 5.78
N ARG A 318 13.17 10.47 5.87
CA ARG A 318 12.40 9.81 6.94
C ARG A 318 11.02 10.44 7.17
N GLY A 319 10.30 10.75 6.09
CA GLY A 319 8.99 11.39 6.14
C GLY A 319 8.99 12.80 6.73
N PHE A 320 10.15 13.45 6.84
CA PHE A 320 10.32 14.77 7.48
C PHE A 320 9.84 14.80 8.95
N PHE A 321 9.89 13.66 9.64
CA PHE A 321 9.51 13.55 11.05
C PHE A 321 10.71 13.79 12.00
N PRO A 322 10.49 14.43 13.17
CA PRO A 322 11.54 14.65 14.17
C PRO A 322 12.15 13.36 14.77
N SER A 323 11.36 12.30 14.87
CA SER A 323 11.73 10.99 15.41
C SER A 323 11.17 9.86 14.56
N ASP A 324 11.81 8.69 14.62
CA ASP A 324 11.34 7.46 13.95
C ASP A 324 9.92 7.09 14.42
N SER A 325 9.69 7.15 15.74
CA SER A 325 8.42 6.82 16.39
C SER A 325 7.35 7.92 16.34
N PHE A 326 7.60 9.07 15.70
CA PHE A 326 6.80 10.30 15.85
C PHE A 326 5.29 10.08 15.71
N LEU A 327 4.84 9.34 14.69
CA LEU A 327 3.42 9.10 14.44
C LEU A 327 2.75 8.17 15.48
N LEU A 328 3.52 7.34 16.19
CA LEU A 328 3.04 6.57 17.34
C LEU A 328 3.04 7.42 18.61
N ASP A 329 4.10 8.20 18.82
CA ASP A 329 4.30 9.06 20.00
C ASP A 329 3.22 10.16 20.13
N ASN A 330 2.54 10.50 19.02
CA ASN A 330 1.50 11.54 18.95
C ASN A 330 0.07 11.00 18.91
N VAL A 331 -0.15 9.68 19.02
CA VAL A 331 -1.48 9.05 18.90
C VAL A 331 -2.49 9.57 19.93
N ASP A 332 -2.07 9.88 21.16
CA ASP A 332 -2.97 10.38 22.21
C ASP A 332 -3.76 11.65 21.81
N LYS A 333 -3.24 12.45 20.86
CA LYS A 333 -3.96 13.62 20.31
C LYS A 333 -5.25 13.26 19.57
N ILE A 334 -5.34 12.06 19.01
CA ILE A 334 -6.41 11.62 18.09
C ILE A 334 -7.21 10.41 18.59
N ARG A 335 -6.87 9.84 19.76
CA ARG A 335 -7.55 8.65 20.30
C ARG A 335 -9.06 8.80 20.53
N HIS A 336 -9.53 10.03 20.68
CA HIS A 336 -10.95 10.36 20.83
C HIS A 336 -11.74 10.35 19.51
N ILE A 337 -11.07 10.23 18.37
CA ILE A 337 -11.67 10.29 17.03
C ILE A 337 -12.06 8.88 16.58
N ASN A 338 -13.33 8.70 16.18
CA ASN A 338 -13.85 7.43 15.67
C ASN A 338 -13.01 6.95 14.46
N THR A 339 -12.31 5.83 14.65
CA THR A 339 -11.28 5.36 13.71
C THR A 339 -11.43 3.88 13.38
N THR A 340 -11.23 3.51 12.11
CA THR A 340 -11.08 2.11 11.68
C THR A 340 -9.75 1.92 10.95
N ILE A 341 -9.03 0.84 11.27
CA ILE A 341 -7.74 0.46 10.68
C ILE A 341 -7.92 -0.87 9.94
N VAL A 342 -7.69 -0.88 8.62
CA VAL A 342 -7.79 -2.07 7.75
C VAL A 342 -6.40 -2.51 7.30
N GLN A 343 -6.02 -3.76 7.56
CA GLN A 343 -4.70 -4.30 7.22
C GLN A 343 -4.78 -5.66 6.52
N GLY A 344 -4.08 -5.81 5.40
CA GLY A 344 -3.86 -7.13 4.79
C GLY A 344 -2.84 -7.94 5.60
N ARG A 345 -3.16 -9.21 5.91
CA ARG A 345 -2.27 -10.12 6.64
C ARG A 345 -0.94 -10.35 5.92
N TYR A 346 -0.96 -10.34 4.59
CA TYR A 346 0.20 -10.56 3.72
C TYR A 346 0.59 -9.28 2.98
N ASP A 347 0.27 -8.10 3.54
CA ASP A 347 0.84 -6.84 3.08
C ASP A 347 2.36 -6.87 3.26
N VAL A 348 3.08 -6.85 2.13
CA VAL A 348 4.54 -6.87 2.08
C VAL A 348 5.16 -5.49 1.81
N CYS A 349 4.38 -4.51 1.32
CA CYS A 349 4.86 -3.14 1.13
C CYS A 349 4.85 -2.40 2.49
N CYS A 350 3.74 -2.52 3.22
CA CYS A 350 3.53 -1.95 4.54
C CYS A 350 3.32 -3.09 5.56
N PRO A 351 4.40 -3.71 6.06
CA PRO A 351 4.31 -4.99 6.77
C PRO A 351 3.42 -4.89 8.02
N MET A 352 2.57 -5.91 8.21
CA MET A 352 1.59 -6.08 9.30
C MET A 352 2.06 -5.67 10.72
N MET A 353 3.37 -5.69 10.99
CA MET A 353 3.95 -5.15 12.24
C MET A 353 3.59 -3.67 12.50
N SER A 354 3.39 -2.85 11.47
CA SER A 354 3.10 -1.42 11.62
C SER A 354 1.69 -1.16 12.10
N ALA A 355 0.70 -1.84 11.51
CA ALA A 355 -0.67 -1.79 12.00
C ALA A 355 -0.80 -2.41 13.39
N TRP A 356 -0.05 -3.47 13.69
CA TRP A 356 0.00 -4.07 15.02
C TRP A 356 0.64 -3.14 16.06
N ASP A 357 1.69 -2.39 15.68
CA ASP A 357 2.29 -1.36 16.53
C ASP A 357 1.32 -0.21 16.81
N LEU A 358 0.61 0.29 15.79
CA LEU A 358 -0.40 1.34 15.92
C LEU A 358 -1.59 0.91 16.78
N HIS A 359 -2.14 -0.28 16.55
CA HIS A 359 -3.27 -0.82 17.32
C HIS A 359 -2.98 -0.93 18.83
N LYS A 360 -1.74 -1.30 19.23
CA LYS A 360 -1.35 -1.36 20.65
C LYS A 360 -1.36 -0.01 21.37
N VAL A 361 -1.10 1.09 20.65
CA VAL A 361 -1.13 2.45 21.22
C VAL A 361 -2.46 3.17 21.00
N TRP A 362 -3.32 2.61 20.14
CA TRP A 362 -4.67 3.12 19.83
C TRP A 362 -5.74 2.04 20.06
N PRO A 363 -5.98 1.61 21.31
CA PRO A 363 -6.96 0.56 21.62
C PRO A 363 -8.41 0.95 21.32
N GLU A 364 -8.70 2.25 21.12
CA GLU A 364 -10.01 2.76 20.72
C GLU A 364 -10.34 2.54 19.23
N ALA A 365 -9.33 2.33 18.37
CA ALA A 365 -9.55 2.17 16.94
C ALA A 365 -10.04 0.76 16.59
N ASP A 366 -11.08 0.66 15.76
CA ASP A 366 -11.58 -0.63 15.27
C ASP A 366 -10.55 -1.27 14.32
N PHE A 367 -9.90 -2.34 14.78
CA PHE A 367 -8.83 -2.97 14.02
C PHE A 367 -9.33 -4.20 13.23
N LYS A 368 -9.15 -4.15 11.92
CA LYS A 368 -9.59 -5.16 10.96
C LYS A 368 -8.39 -5.73 10.22
N VAL A 369 -8.18 -7.03 10.36
CA VAL A 369 -7.13 -7.75 9.63
C VAL A 369 -7.77 -8.70 8.64
N VAL A 370 -7.55 -8.44 7.35
CA VAL A 370 -8.03 -9.26 6.24
C VAL A 370 -7.05 -10.45 6.09
N PRO A 371 -7.51 -11.70 6.27
CA PRO A 371 -6.61 -12.85 6.45
C PRO A 371 -5.89 -13.29 5.17
N ASP A 372 -6.40 -12.90 4.02
CA ASP A 372 -6.10 -13.40 2.67
C ASP A 372 -5.88 -12.26 1.66
N ALA A 373 -5.30 -11.13 2.11
CA ALA A 373 -5.01 -9.97 1.27
C ALA A 373 -3.58 -9.44 1.45
N GLY A 374 -3.04 -8.88 0.36
CA GLY A 374 -1.78 -8.14 0.30
C GLY A 374 -1.95 -6.66 0.68
N HIS A 375 -1.27 -5.76 -0.02
CA HIS A 375 -1.26 -4.33 0.31
C HIS A 375 -2.49 -3.56 -0.21
N SER A 376 -2.87 -3.81 -1.46
CA SER A 376 -3.74 -2.95 -2.27
C SER A 376 -5.13 -2.72 -1.69
N ALA A 377 -5.63 -1.49 -1.82
CA ALA A 377 -7.01 -1.13 -1.45
C ALA A 377 -8.08 -1.89 -2.26
N ASN A 378 -7.68 -2.47 -3.39
CA ASN A 378 -8.56 -3.21 -4.30
C ASN A 378 -8.52 -4.74 -4.06
N GLU A 379 -7.79 -5.24 -3.05
CA GLU A 379 -7.95 -6.63 -2.60
C GLU A 379 -9.38 -6.83 -2.08
N PRO A 380 -10.13 -7.88 -2.47
CA PRO A 380 -11.57 -7.96 -2.23
C PRO A 380 -11.99 -7.77 -0.77
N GLY A 381 -11.28 -8.41 0.17
CA GLY A 381 -11.55 -8.26 1.60
C GLY A 381 -11.16 -6.90 2.18
N ILE A 382 -10.13 -6.23 1.62
CA ILE A 382 -9.75 -4.87 2.03
C ILE A 382 -10.80 -3.88 1.53
N ALA A 383 -11.19 -3.94 0.26
CA ALA A 383 -12.26 -3.10 -0.28
C ALA A 383 -13.57 -3.25 0.52
N ALA A 384 -13.92 -4.48 0.91
CA ALA A 384 -15.11 -4.77 1.71
C ALA A 384 -15.07 -4.21 3.15
N GLU A 385 -13.91 -4.16 3.80
CA GLU A 385 -13.78 -3.50 5.12
C GLU A 385 -13.69 -1.98 5.00
N LEU A 386 -13.14 -1.42 3.91
CA LEU A 386 -13.09 0.03 3.69
C LEU A 386 -14.48 0.64 3.46
N VAL A 387 -15.32 -0.02 2.67
CA VAL A 387 -16.73 0.37 2.51
C VAL A 387 -17.47 0.26 3.85
N ALA A 388 -17.30 -0.85 4.58
CA ALA A 388 -17.93 -1.04 5.89
C ALA A 388 -17.47 -0.01 6.95
N ALA A 389 -16.21 0.45 6.88
CA ALA A 389 -15.70 1.50 7.76
C ALA A 389 -16.42 2.85 7.51
N ASN A 390 -16.58 3.23 6.25
CA ASN A 390 -17.34 4.43 5.86
C ASN A 390 -18.82 4.30 6.26
N GLU A 391 -19.47 3.17 5.97
CA GLU A 391 -20.87 2.93 6.38
C GLU A 391 -21.05 3.00 7.91
N ARG A 392 -20.07 2.54 8.69
CA ARG A 392 -20.09 2.66 10.15
C ARG A 392 -20.01 4.12 10.60
N LEU A 393 -19.07 4.91 10.07
CA LEU A 393 -18.93 6.33 10.41
C LEU A 393 -20.19 7.12 10.02
N LYS A 394 -20.71 6.90 8.80
CA LYS A 394 -22.01 7.41 8.34
C LYS A 394 -23.15 7.09 9.32
N ASN A 395 -23.22 5.86 9.83
CA ASN A 395 -24.28 5.46 10.76
C ASN A 395 -24.10 6.07 12.16
N ILE A 396 -22.88 6.27 12.63
CA ILE A 396 -22.59 7.02 13.87
C ILE A 396 -23.07 8.48 13.71
N ILE A 397 -22.66 9.16 12.64
CA ILE A 397 -23.04 10.55 12.33
C ILE A 397 -24.57 10.71 12.21
N LYS A 398 -25.25 9.81 11.49
CA LYS A 398 -26.72 9.86 11.33
C LYS A 398 -27.49 9.63 12.63
N ASN A 399 -26.91 8.88 13.58
CA ASN A 399 -27.54 8.58 14.87
C ASN A 399 -27.17 9.55 16.00
N GLY A 400 -26.19 10.44 15.79
CA GLY A 400 -25.71 11.39 16.80
C GLY A 400 -24.99 10.72 17.97
N LEU A 401 -24.19 9.68 17.68
CA LEU A 401 -23.45 8.86 18.65
C LEU A 401 -21.95 9.22 18.73
#